data_AF-A0A7V9BEV0-F1
#
_entry.id   AF-A0A7V9BEV0-F1
#
_cell.length_a   1.000
_cell.length_b   1.000
_cell.length_c   1.000
_cell.angle_alpha   90.00
_cell.angle_beta   90.00
_cell.angle_gamma   90.00
#
_symmetry.space_group_name_H-M   'P 1'
#
loop_
_entity.id
_entity.type
_entity.pdbx_description
1 polymer ?
#
loop_
_entity_poly.entity_id
_entity_poly.type
_entity_poly.pdbx_seq_one_letter_code
_entity_poly.pdbx_strand_id
1 'polypeptide(L)'
;VVGDNDGIPGPLIRARVGERILVHFKNLDNEFERPHSMHFHGVSYPVGSDGAYLPGFSGPGANVKPGQSFTYRLEAGPQSTGIWPYHDHSPSMDDSIHGGLYGALSILGPKQKPPDREFVVYFGSTLEFDTINGRAFVGNTPVFRAKVGEVIQWDVLAIGDDHHTFHVHGHRWLSPAGVPEDTRTIGPAESFAVRWKEDARGAWFYHCHVESHMANGMIAFYRVAPR
;
A
#
# COMPACT_ATOMS: atom_id res chain seq x y z
N VAL A 1 -11.51 -0.45 9.43
CA VAL A 1 -12.39 -0.97 8.34
C VAL A 1 -11.51 -1.49 7.23
N VAL A 2 -11.81 -2.68 6.69
CA VAL A 2 -11.11 -3.26 5.54
C VAL A 2 -11.71 -2.65 4.27
N GLY A 3 -10.89 -2.02 3.44
CA GLY A 3 -11.30 -1.45 2.16
C GLY A 3 -11.00 -2.36 0.99
N ASP A 4 -11.78 -2.22 -0.08
CA ASP A 4 -11.45 -2.82 -1.38
C ASP A 4 -10.12 -2.25 -1.87
N ASN A 5 -9.25 -3.14 -2.35
CA ASN A 5 -8.09 -2.80 -3.15
C ASN A 5 -8.23 -3.52 -4.50
N ASP A 6 -7.96 -2.83 -5.61
CA ASP A 6 -7.97 -3.44 -6.93
C ASP A 6 -6.56 -3.95 -7.24
N GLY A 7 -6.41 -5.26 -7.40
CA GLY A 7 -5.15 -5.91 -7.79
C GLY A 7 -4.66 -6.99 -6.82
N ILE A 8 -3.36 -7.23 -6.85
CA ILE A 8 -2.66 -8.20 -5.99
C ILE A 8 -2.57 -7.77 -4.52
N PRO A 9 -2.30 -6.49 -4.16
CA PRO A 9 -2.08 -6.16 -2.77
C PRO A 9 -3.34 -6.42 -1.94
N GLY A 10 -3.12 -6.91 -0.72
CA GLY A 10 -4.16 -7.13 0.26
C GLY A 10 -4.95 -5.87 0.60
N PRO A 11 -6.03 -6.02 1.37
CA PRO A 11 -6.97 -4.93 1.57
C PRO A 11 -6.40 -3.77 2.39
N LEU A 12 -6.87 -2.56 2.10
CA LEU A 12 -6.49 -1.38 2.87
C LEU A 12 -7.12 -1.40 4.27
N ILE A 13 -6.29 -1.44 5.31
CA ILE A 13 -6.74 -1.36 6.70
C ILE A 13 -6.84 0.11 7.12
N ARG A 14 -8.06 0.61 7.29
CA ARG A 14 -8.29 1.99 7.73
C ARG A 14 -8.47 2.10 9.24
N ALA A 15 -7.79 3.09 9.81
CA ALA A 15 -7.91 3.47 11.22
C ALA A 15 -7.73 4.99 11.42
N ARG A 16 -7.87 5.43 12.66
CA ARG A 16 -7.52 6.77 13.14
C ARG A 16 -6.54 6.67 14.30
N VAL A 17 -5.69 7.68 14.46
CA VAL A 17 -4.86 7.82 15.66
C VAL A 17 -5.71 7.67 16.93
N GLY A 18 -5.22 6.84 17.85
CA GLY A 18 -5.86 6.44 19.10
C GLY A 18 -6.68 5.15 19.01
N GLU A 19 -6.93 4.62 17.81
CA GLU A 19 -7.68 3.38 17.64
C GLU A 19 -6.82 2.14 17.83
N ARG A 20 -7.44 1.09 18.39
CA ARG A 20 -6.89 -0.26 18.42
C ARG A 20 -7.38 -1.05 17.21
N ILE A 21 -6.47 -1.77 16.58
CA ILE A 21 -6.74 -2.59 15.40
C ILE A 21 -6.50 -4.05 15.78
N LEU A 22 -7.50 -4.90 15.56
CA LEU A 22 -7.38 -6.35 15.69
C LEU A 22 -7.42 -6.96 14.30
N VAL A 23 -6.34 -7.64 13.91
CA VAL A 23 -6.27 -8.34 12.62
C VAL A 23 -6.35 -9.83 12.88
N HIS A 24 -7.46 -10.44 12.48
CA HIS A 24 -7.65 -11.88 12.53
C HIS A 24 -7.14 -12.50 11.24
N PHE A 25 -5.98 -13.12 11.31
CA PHE A 25 -5.32 -13.75 10.18
C PHE A 25 -5.57 -15.27 10.20
N LYS A 26 -5.89 -15.84 9.04
CA LYS A 26 -5.96 -17.29 8.84
C LYS A 26 -5.10 -17.66 7.65
N ASN A 27 -4.14 -18.55 7.87
CA ASN A 27 -3.34 -19.07 6.79
C ASN A 27 -4.13 -20.16 6.05
N LEU A 28 -4.35 -19.96 4.75
CA LEU A 28 -5.06 -20.88 3.85
C LEU A 28 -4.18 -21.35 2.68
N ASP A 29 -2.86 -21.32 2.85
CA ASP A 29 -1.91 -21.86 1.88
C ASP A 29 -1.95 -23.38 1.84
N ASN A 30 -2.95 -23.90 1.13
CA ASN A 30 -3.17 -25.33 0.95
C ASN A 30 -2.38 -25.91 -0.24
N GLU A 31 -1.74 -25.04 -1.05
CA GLU A 31 -1.00 -25.45 -2.24
C GLU A 31 0.47 -25.70 -1.91
N PHE A 32 1.11 -24.73 -1.25
CA PHE A 32 2.54 -24.82 -0.93
C PHE A 32 2.79 -25.21 0.54
N GLU A 33 1.73 -25.25 1.35
CA GLU A 33 1.76 -25.62 2.77
C GLU A 33 2.79 -24.81 3.59
N ARG A 34 3.02 -23.55 3.23
CA ARG A 34 4.01 -22.69 3.88
C ARG A 34 3.45 -22.00 5.12
N PRO A 35 4.28 -21.75 6.14
CA PRO A 35 3.92 -20.80 7.18
C PRO A 35 3.84 -19.39 6.62
N HIS A 36 2.92 -18.59 7.15
CA HIS A 36 2.76 -17.17 6.82
C HIS A 36 2.59 -16.35 8.11
N SER A 37 2.76 -15.05 8.01
CA SER A 37 2.56 -14.07 9.08
C SER A 37 2.11 -12.71 8.51
N MET A 38 1.97 -11.72 9.39
CA MET A 38 1.76 -10.33 9.02
C MET A 38 2.59 -9.45 9.94
N HIS A 39 3.47 -8.64 9.38
CA HIS A 39 4.22 -7.59 10.04
C HIS A 39 3.68 -6.23 9.59
N PHE A 40 3.49 -5.31 10.54
CA PHE A 40 2.81 -4.03 10.30
C PHE A 40 3.75 -2.87 10.59
N HIS A 41 3.82 -1.90 9.67
CA HIS A 41 4.59 -0.68 9.85
C HIS A 41 3.73 0.44 10.46
N GLY A 42 4.38 1.45 11.03
CA GLY A 42 3.73 2.70 11.45
C GLY A 42 2.78 2.61 12.65
N VAL A 43 2.66 1.45 13.29
CA VAL A 43 1.79 1.21 14.46
C VAL A 43 2.58 0.59 15.62
N SER A 44 2.02 0.68 16.82
CA SER A 44 2.59 0.04 18.01
C SER A 44 1.93 -1.32 18.28
N TYR A 45 2.71 -2.28 18.78
CA TYR A 45 2.22 -3.61 19.13
C TYR A 45 3.10 -4.25 20.21
N PRO A 46 2.56 -5.21 20.99
CA PRO A 46 3.40 -6.07 21.84
C PRO A 46 4.24 -7.01 20.96
N VAL A 47 5.38 -7.48 21.47
CA VAL A 47 6.29 -8.40 20.75
C VAL A 47 5.58 -9.63 20.16
N GLY A 48 4.55 -10.16 20.85
CA GLY A 48 3.77 -11.29 20.33
C GLY A 48 2.94 -10.98 19.07
N SER A 49 2.75 -9.71 18.71
CA SER A 49 2.05 -9.25 17.50
C SER A 49 2.99 -8.63 16.46
N ASP A 50 4.30 -8.80 16.61
CA ASP A 50 5.30 -8.35 15.63
C ASP A 50 5.18 -9.09 14.29
N GLY A 51 4.93 -10.40 14.33
CA GLY A 51 4.79 -11.22 13.13
C GLY A 51 6.09 -11.49 12.37
N ALA A 52 7.22 -10.94 12.82
CA ALA A 52 8.54 -11.21 12.26
C ALA A 52 9.17 -12.48 12.83
N TYR A 53 9.67 -13.35 11.95
CA TYR A 53 10.34 -14.59 12.34
C TYR A 53 11.77 -14.33 12.79
N LEU A 54 11.99 -14.56 14.09
CA LEU A 54 13.30 -14.57 14.72
C LEU A 54 13.56 -15.99 15.25
N PRO A 55 14.57 -16.71 14.73
CA PRO A 55 14.86 -18.09 15.15
C PRO A 55 15.04 -18.20 16.66
N GLY A 56 14.22 -19.03 17.31
CA GLY A 56 14.29 -19.28 18.76
C GLY A 56 13.64 -18.22 19.66
N PHE A 57 13.19 -17.08 19.12
CA PHE A 57 12.60 -15.99 19.90
C PHE A 57 11.16 -15.65 19.51
N SER A 58 10.81 -15.83 18.24
CA SER A 58 9.51 -15.43 17.73
C SER A 58 8.37 -16.33 18.23
N GLY A 59 7.21 -15.71 18.46
CA GLY A 59 5.99 -16.39 18.89
C GLY A 59 5.18 -16.96 17.71
N PRO A 60 4.03 -17.61 18.00
CA PRO A 60 3.19 -18.26 16.98
C PRO A 60 2.74 -17.33 15.84
N GLY A 61 2.61 -16.03 16.09
CA GLY A 61 2.23 -15.04 15.07
C GLY A 61 3.26 -14.87 13.95
N ALA A 62 4.52 -15.26 14.15
CA ALA A 62 5.54 -15.18 13.12
C ALA A 62 5.65 -16.43 12.23
N ASN A 63 4.84 -17.46 12.48
CA ASN A 63 4.95 -18.77 11.85
C ASN A 63 3.58 -19.48 11.86
N VAL A 64 2.54 -18.78 11.41
CA VAL A 64 1.17 -19.32 11.41
C VAL A 64 1.10 -20.41 10.34
N LYS A 65 0.93 -21.67 10.77
CA LYS A 65 0.90 -22.82 9.84
C LYS A 65 -0.39 -22.85 9.01
N PRO A 66 -0.39 -23.54 7.86
CA PRO A 66 -1.61 -23.76 7.07
C PRO A 66 -2.77 -24.26 7.93
N GLY A 67 -3.96 -23.70 7.70
CA GLY A 67 -5.18 -23.99 8.46
C GLY A 67 -5.26 -23.30 9.83
N GLN A 68 -4.15 -22.78 10.37
CA GLN A 68 -4.13 -22.10 11.66
C GLN A 68 -4.53 -20.62 11.53
N SER A 69 -4.82 -20.00 12.68
CA SER A 69 -5.17 -18.59 12.76
C SER A 69 -4.41 -17.91 13.89
N PHE A 70 -4.17 -16.61 13.71
CA PHE A 70 -3.56 -15.75 14.71
C PHE A 70 -4.27 -14.40 14.75
N THR A 71 -4.26 -13.73 15.91
CA THR A 71 -4.83 -12.39 16.04
C THR A 71 -3.74 -11.40 16.43
N TYR A 72 -3.42 -10.50 15.51
CA TYR A 72 -2.50 -9.39 15.76
C TYR A 72 -3.23 -8.25 16.46
N ARG A 73 -2.57 -7.64 17.45
CA ARG A 73 -3.11 -6.53 18.25
C ARG A 73 -2.23 -5.31 18.04
N LEU A 74 -2.79 -4.31 17.39
CA LEU A 74 -2.07 -3.10 16.99
C LEU A 74 -2.73 -1.86 17.60
N GLU A 75 -1.96 -0.80 17.75
CA GLU A 75 -2.43 0.51 18.20
C GLU A 75 -1.90 1.59 17.25
N ALA A 76 -2.80 2.40 16.70
CA ALA A 76 -2.45 3.58 15.92
C ALA A 76 -2.04 4.69 16.89
N GLY A 77 -0.74 4.76 17.21
CA GLY A 77 -0.18 5.73 18.14
C GLY A 77 -0.23 7.18 17.63
N PRO A 78 0.17 8.16 18.47
CA PRO A 78 0.11 9.58 18.14
C PRO A 78 0.84 9.99 16.85
N GLN A 79 1.87 9.24 16.46
CA GLN A 79 2.69 9.48 15.27
C GLN A 79 2.34 8.56 14.09
N SER A 80 1.28 7.76 14.20
CA SER A 80 0.89 6.80 13.16
C SER A 80 0.15 7.43 11.99
N THR A 81 -0.10 8.74 11.95
CA THR A 81 -0.81 9.38 10.83
C THR A 81 -0.03 9.20 9.54
N GLY A 82 -0.64 8.60 8.52
CA GLY A 82 0.02 8.30 7.26
C GLY A 82 -0.52 7.04 6.60
N ILE A 83 0.19 6.60 5.58
CA ILE A 83 0.02 5.32 4.90
C ILE A 83 1.22 4.46 5.27
N TRP A 84 1.03 3.17 5.57
CA TRP A 84 2.08 2.28 6.03
C TRP A 84 1.91 0.88 5.44
N PRO A 85 2.97 0.20 5.01
CA PRO A 85 2.85 -1.17 4.54
C PRO A 85 2.60 -2.16 5.69
N TYR A 86 1.97 -3.28 5.35
CA TYR A 86 2.11 -4.54 6.06
C TYR A 86 2.49 -5.62 5.04
N HIS A 87 3.21 -6.64 5.47
CA HIS A 87 3.61 -7.75 4.61
C HIS A 87 3.93 -9.00 5.42
N ASP A 88 4.04 -10.15 4.74
CA ASP A 88 4.58 -11.36 5.35
C ASP A 88 5.98 -11.11 5.92
N HIS A 89 6.29 -11.71 7.05
CA HIS A 89 7.65 -11.71 7.62
C HIS A 89 7.95 -13.07 8.29
N SER A 90 7.34 -14.12 7.75
CA SER A 90 7.50 -15.49 8.21
C SER A 90 8.80 -16.09 7.64
N PRO A 91 9.13 -17.36 7.93
CA PRO A 91 10.21 -18.06 7.23
C PRO A 91 10.05 -18.12 5.70
N SER A 92 8.86 -17.87 5.18
CA SER A 92 8.53 -17.91 3.75
C SER A 92 8.37 -16.52 3.13
N MET A 93 8.85 -15.46 3.80
CA MET A 93 8.65 -14.06 3.43
C MET A 93 8.90 -13.76 1.96
N ASP A 94 10.05 -14.15 1.41
CA ASP A 94 10.42 -13.78 0.04
C ASP A 94 9.40 -14.30 -0.97
N ASP A 95 9.10 -15.61 -0.93
CA ASP A 95 8.09 -16.22 -1.80
C ASP A 95 6.69 -15.63 -1.56
N SER A 96 6.38 -15.27 -0.32
CA SER A 96 5.08 -14.75 0.10
C SER A 96 4.85 -13.34 -0.45
N ILE A 97 5.85 -12.47 -0.33
CA ILE A 97 5.78 -11.11 -0.88
C ILE A 97 5.70 -11.16 -2.40
N HIS A 98 6.52 -11.98 -3.07
CA HIS A 98 6.42 -12.20 -4.52
C HIS A 98 5.05 -12.75 -4.94
N GLY A 99 4.43 -13.57 -4.08
CA GLY A 99 3.08 -14.12 -4.27
C GLY A 99 1.94 -13.16 -3.92
N GLY A 100 2.22 -11.97 -3.39
CA GLY A 100 1.21 -10.95 -3.10
C GLY A 100 0.84 -10.74 -1.63
N LEU A 101 1.54 -11.35 -0.67
CA LEU A 101 1.29 -11.15 0.76
C LEU A 101 1.86 -9.81 1.27
N TYR A 102 1.32 -8.72 0.77
CA TYR A 102 1.56 -7.35 1.20
C TYR A 102 0.31 -6.49 1.03
N GLY A 103 0.21 -5.39 1.76
CA GLY A 103 -0.89 -4.42 1.67
C GLY A 103 -0.62 -3.23 2.58
N ALA A 104 -1.62 -2.38 2.84
CA ALA A 104 -1.38 -1.13 3.55
C ALA A 104 -2.36 -0.83 4.68
N LEU A 105 -1.92 0.02 5.61
CA LEU A 105 -2.74 0.71 6.60
C LEU A 105 -2.83 2.19 6.24
N SER A 106 -4.04 2.73 6.13
CA SER A 106 -4.28 4.18 6.02
C SER A 106 -4.81 4.69 7.35
N ILE A 107 -4.03 5.55 8.02
CA ILE A 107 -4.29 6.03 9.37
C ILE A 107 -4.48 7.55 9.32
N LEU A 108 -5.71 7.98 9.59
CA LEU A 108 -6.03 9.40 9.66
C LEU A 108 -5.61 10.01 11.00
N GLY A 109 -5.19 11.27 10.97
CA GLY A 109 -5.00 12.05 12.19
C GLY A 109 -6.32 12.27 12.95
N PRO A 110 -6.27 12.66 14.24
CA PRO A 110 -7.46 12.71 15.11
C PRO A 110 -8.63 13.54 14.57
N LYS A 111 -8.34 14.65 13.88
CA LYS A 111 -9.35 15.56 13.30
C LYS A 111 -9.27 15.64 11.76
N GLN A 112 -8.48 14.78 11.15
CA GLN A 112 -8.33 14.76 9.70
C GLN A 112 -9.60 14.22 9.06
N LYS A 113 -10.17 14.99 8.13
CA LYS A 113 -11.30 14.54 7.33
C LYS A 113 -10.83 13.44 6.35
N PRO A 114 -11.61 12.36 6.18
CA PRO A 114 -11.38 11.44 5.07
C PRO A 114 -11.40 12.19 3.73
N PRO A 115 -10.62 11.76 2.73
CA PRO A 115 -10.75 12.26 1.38
C PRO A 115 -12.09 11.78 0.77
N ASP A 116 -12.56 12.45 -0.28
CA ASP A 116 -13.72 11.99 -1.06
C ASP A 116 -13.37 10.73 -1.87
N ARG A 117 -12.11 10.60 -2.30
CA ARG A 117 -11.54 9.40 -2.95
C ARG A 117 -10.16 9.08 -2.41
N GLU A 118 -9.87 7.81 -2.20
CA GLU A 118 -8.56 7.31 -1.79
C GLU A 118 -8.11 6.24 -2.76
N PHE A 119 -6.96 6.43 -3.37
CA PHE A 119 -6.37 5.53 -4.36
C PHE A 119 -5.09 4.94 -3.78
N VAL A 120 -4.98 3.62 -3.79
CA VAL A 120 -3.79 2.91 -3.33
C VAL A 120 -3.00 2.44 -4.54
N VAL A 121 -1.74 2.86 -4.61
CA VAL A 121 -0.79 2.52 -5.66
C VAL A 121 0.38 1.79 -5.01
N TYR A 122 0.58 0.54 -5.38
CA TYR A 122 1.77 -0.24 -5.13
C TYR A 122 2.59 -0.35 -6.40
N PHE A 123 3.81 0.17 -6.36
CA PHE A 123 4.84 -0.19 -7.33
C PHE A 123 5.56 -1.46 -6.87
N GLY A 124 5.86 -2.32 -7.82
CA GLY A 124 6.67 -3.51 -7.61
C GLY A 124 6.68 -4.38 -8.86
N SER A 125 7.33 -5.52 -8.79
CA SER A 125 7.40 -6.48 -9.89
C SER A 125 6.46 -7.65 -9.68
N THR A 126 5.95 -8.22 -10.77
CA THR A 126 5.23 -9.49 -10.74
C THR A 126 5.55 -10.24 -12.02
N LEU A 127 6.01 -11.48 -11.87
CA LEU A 127 6.64 -12.25 -12.95
C LEU A 127 7.87 -11.47 -13.48
N GLU A 128 7.79 -10.95 -14.70
CA GLU A 128 8.88 -10.18 -15.35
C GLU A 128 8.46 -8.75 -15.70
N PHE A 129 7.29 -8.31 -15.23
CA PHE A 129 6.77 -6.99 -15.49
C PHE A 129 6.94 -6.06 -14.30
N ASP A 130 7.17 -4.79 -14.63
CA ASP A 130 7.02 -3.68 -13.72
C ASP A 130 5.53 -3.33 -13.61
N THR A 131 4.97 -3.45 -12.40
CA THR A 131 3.52 -3.40 -12.18
C THR A 131 3.05 -2.27 -11.28
N ILE A 132 1.79 -1.89 -11.49
CA ILE A 132 0.98 -1.09 -10.57
C ILE A 132 -0.10 -2.02 -10.01
N ASN A 133 -0.09 -2.26 -8.71
CA ASN A 133 -0.97 -3.18 -8.00
C ASN A 133 -0.99 -4.60 -8.62
N GLY A 134 0.16 -5.06 -9.13
CA GLY A 134 0.29 -6.39 -9.75
C GLY A 134 -0.24 -6.47 -11.20
N ARG A 135 -0.55 -5.33 -11.84
CA ARG A 135 -0.95 -5.27 -13.26
C ARG A 135 0.02 -4.40 -14.05
N ALA A 136 0.21 -4.74 -15.32
CA ALA A 136 1.11 -4.04 -16.24
C ALA A 136 0.39 -3.63 -17.53
N PHE A 137 0.84 -2.53 -18.12
CA PHE A 137 0.34 -1.87 -19.33
C PHE A 137 -1.06 -1.26 -19.22
N VAL A 138 -1.22 -0.13 -19.89
CA VAL A 138 -2.50 0.57 -20.02
C VAL A 138 -3.57 -0.36 -20.60
N GLY A 139 -4.75 -0.35 -19.98
CA GLY A 139 -5.87 -1.24 -20.32
C GLY A 139 -5.98 -2.44 -19.39
N ASN A 140 -4.88 -2.81 -18.71
CA ASN A 140 -4.87 -3.80 -17.65
C ASN A 140 -4.57 -3.16 -16.29
N THR A 141 -3.66 -2.18 -16.22
CA THR A 141 -3.44 -1.40 -14.99
C THR A 141 -4.71 -0.73 -14.47
N PRO A 142 -4.83 -0.51 -13.14
CA PRO A 142 -6.00 0.14 -12.56
C PRO A 142 -6.28 1.50 -13.21
N VAL A 143 -7.56 1.83 -13.32
CA VAL A 143 -7.98 3.16 -13.80
C VAL A 143 -8.66 3.88 -12.65
N PHE A 144 -7.98 4.84 -12.04
CA PHE A 144 -8.57 5.64 -10.96
C PHE A 144 -9.49 6.72 -11.52
N ARG A 145 -10.55 7.02 -10.76
CA ARG A 145 -11.62 7.93 -11.18
C ARG A 145 -11.98 8.90 -10.07
N ALA A 146 -12.10 10.17 -10.43
CA ALA A 146 -12.59 11.23 -9.56
C ALA A 146 -13.54 12.17 -10.32
N LYS A 147 -14.08 13.15 -9.60
CA LYS A 147 -14.81 14.28 -10.14
C LYS A 147 -14.16 15.61 -9.73
N VAL A 148 -14.31 16.61 -10.60
CA VAL A 148 -13.92 17.99 -10.26
C VAL A 148 -14.60 18.41 -8.94
N GLY A 149 -13.79 18.87 -8.00
CA GLY A 149 -14.20 19.31 -6.67
C GLY A 149 -14.02 18.28 -5.55
N GLU A 150 -13.79 17.00 -5.87
CA GLU A 150 -13.44 15.97 -4.89
C GLU A 150 -12.03 16.20 -4.33
N VAL A 151 -11.84 16.03 -3.03
CA VAL A 151 -10.53 15.90 -2.39
C VAL A 151 -10.07 14.47 -2.56
N ILE A 152 -8.99 14.26 -3.29
CA ILE A 152 -8.42 12.94 -3.52
C ILE A 152 -7.17 12.73 -2.68
N GLN A 153 -6.95 11.48 -2.26
CA GLN A 153 -5.69 11.01 -1.70
C GLN A 153 -5.09 9.96 -2.61
N TRP A 154 -3.81 10.11 -2.93
CA TRP A 154 -2.99 9.04 -3.47
C TRP A 154 -2.09 8.52 -2.36
N ASP A 155 -2.26 7.24 -2.07
CA ASP A 155 -1.43 6.47 -1.15
C ASP A 155 -0.48 5.63 -2.00
N VAL A 156 0.78 6.04 -2.03
CA VAL A 156 1.80 5.46 -2.89
C VAL A 156 2.78 4.67 -2.03
N LEU A 157 2.98 3.41 -2.38
CA LEU A 157 3.86 2.47 -1.71
C LEU A 157 4.72 1.73 -2.74
N ALA A 158 5.86 1.22 -2.31
CA ALA A 158 6.70 0.34 -3.10
C ALA A 158 7.00 -0.97 -2.34
N ILE A 159 7.12 -2.05 -3.10
CA ILE A 159 7.50 -3.37 -2.62
C ILE A 159 8.50 -4.00 -3.59
N GLY A 160 9.39 -4.86 -3.08
CA GLY A 160 10.55 -5.36 -3.83
C GLY A 160 11.78 -4.48 -3.60
N ASP A 161 12.81 -4.66 -4.43
CA ASP A 161 14.14 -4.07 -4.23
C ASP A 161 14.40 -2.79 -5.04
N ASP A 162 13.49 -2.46 -5.97
CA ASP A 162 13.65 -1.33 -6.87
C ASP A 162 13.18 -0.01 -6.25
N HIS A 163 13.76 1.08 -6.75
CA HIS A 163 13.22 2.42 -6.54
C HIS A 163 12.24 2.77 -7.65
N HIS A 164 11.26 3.58 -7.32
CA HIS A 164 10.25 4.07 -8.25
C HIS A 164 10.08 5.58 -8.09
N THR A 165 9.58 6.26 -9.11
CA THR A 165 9.29 7.70 -9.03
C THR A 165 7.85 7.94 -9.45
N PHE A 166 6.97 8.25 -8.50
CA PHE A 166 5.55 8.46 -8.79
C PHE A 166 5.32 9.79 -9.50
N HIS A 167 4.50 9.78 -10.55
CA HIS A 167 4.09 10.98 -11.27
C HIS A 167 2.64 10.87 -11.74
N VAL A 168 1.90 11.99 -11.68
CA VAL A 168 0.56 12.13 -12.28
C VAL A 168 0.58 13.33 -13.22
N HIS A 169 0.24 13.11 -14.49
CA HIS A 169 0.25 14.14 -15.52
C HIS A 169 -0.70 15.28 -15.15
N GLY A 170 -0.25 16.52 -15.34
CA GLY A 170 -1.06 17.72 -15.09
C GLY A 170 -1.23 18.09 -13.61
N HIS A 171 -0.65 17.32 -12.68
CA HIS A 171 -0.82 17.52 -11.25
C HIS A 171 0.51 17.84 -10.56
N ARG A 172 0.41 18.56 -9.44
CA ARG A 172 1.51 18.87 -8.52
C ARG A 172 0.94 18.96 -7.11
N TRP A 173 1.76 18.73 -6.10
CA TRP A 173 1.42 18.87 -4.69
C TRP A 173 2.48 19.69 -3.97
N LEU A 174 2.26 19.95 -2.68
CA LEU A 174 3.26 20.56 -1.80
C LEU A 174 3.87 19.47 -0.93
N SER A 175 5.20 19.47 -0.82
CA SER A 175 5.91 18.68 0.17
C SER A 175 5.56 19.15 1.59
N PRO A 176 5.91 18.39 2.65
CA PRO A 176 5.76 18.86 4.02
C PRO A 176 6.49 20.18 4.32
N ALA A 177 7.53 20.50 3.55
CA ALA A 177 8.27 21.77 3.65
C ALA A 177 7.61 22.92 2.85
N GLY A 178 6.48 22.67 2.19
CA GLY A 178 5.77 23.66 1.36
C GLY A 178 6.39 23.89 -0.01
N VAL A 179 7.27 22.99 -0.47
CA VAL A 179 7.91 23.07 -1.79
C VAL A 179 7.02 22.37 -2.82
N PRO A 180 6.72 22.98 -3.98
CA PRO A 180 6.01 22.30 -5.06
C PRO A 180 6.79 21.09 -5.59
N GLU A 181 6.09 19.96 -5.69
CA GLU A 181 6.58 18.70 -6.25
C GLU A 181 5.56 18.20 -7.26
N ASP A 182 6.03 17.65 -8.39
CA ASP A 182 5.21 16.92 -9.37
C ASP A 182 5.59 15.44 -9.47
N THR A 183 6.71 15.07 -8.85
CA THR A 183 7.25 13.73 -8.77
C THR A 183 7.80 13.45 -7.37
N ARG A 184 7.77 12.19 -6.95
CA ARG A 184 8.43 11.75 -5.73
C ARG A 184 9.00 10.35 -5.88
N THR A 185 10.31 10.23 -5.64
CA THR A 185 11.00 8.95 -5.58
C THR A 185 10.68 8.22 -4.27
N ILE A 186 10.56 6.91 -4.37
CA ILE A 186 10.22 6.00 -3.28
C ILE A 186 11.07 4.73 -3.41
N GLY A 187 11.67 4.28 -2.31
CA GLY A 187 12.45 3.05 -2.25
C GLY A 187 11.66 1.85 -1.72
N PRO A 188 12.33 0.68 -1.59
CA PRO A 188 11.77 -0.54 -1.00
C PRO A 188 11.06 -0.31 0.33
N ALA A 189 9.80 -0.76 0.43
CA ALA A 189 8.94 -0.63 1.61
C ALA A 189 8.72 0.80 2.12
N GLU A 190 9.09 1.82 1.34
CA GLU A 190 8.73 3.19 1.64
C GLU A 190 7.28 3.47 1.19
N SER A 191 6.69 4.50 1.78
CA SER A 191 5.32 4.92 1.47
C SER A 191 5.13 6.42 1.71
N PHE A 192 4.20 7.02 0.98
CA PHE A 192 3.77 8.39 1.23
C PHE A 192 2.34 8.62 0.74
N ALA A 193 1.68 9.61 1.36
CA ALA A 193 0.36 10.06 0.95
C ALA A 193 0.43 11.50 0.44
N VAL A 194 -0.22 11.79 -0.69
CA VAL A 194 -0.42 13.14 -1.19
C VAL A 194 -1.90 13.41 -1.41
N ARG A 195 -2.33 14.65 -1.16
CA ARG A 195 -3.72 15.08 -1.31
C ARG A 195 -3.83 16.37 -2.07
N TRP A 196 -4.85 16.46 -2.89
CA TRP A 196 -5.28 17.71 -3.51
C TRP A 196 -6.77 17.69 -3.79
N LYS A 197 -7.30 18.85 -4.18
CA LYS A 197 -8.68 18.98 -4.66
C LYS A 197 -8.65 19.07 -6.17
N GLU A 198 -9.41 18.20 -6.82
CA GLU A 198 -9.51 18.18 -8.28
C GLU A 198 -10.13 19.46 -8.83
N ASP A 199 -9.46 20.10 -9.80
CA ASP A 199 -9.89 21.36 -10.40
C ASP A 199 -10.09 21.27 -11.93
N ALA A 200 -9.57 20.22 -12.57
CA ALA A 200 -9.64 20.05 -14.02
C ALA A 200 -10.13 18.66 -14.42
N ARG A 201 -11.18 18.61 -15.24
CA ARG A 201 -11.63 17.37 -15.88
C ARG A 201 -10.60 16.92 -16.92
N GLY A 202 -10.46 15.61 -17.12
CA GLY A 202 -9.55 15.08 -18.14
C GLY A 202 -9.30 13.59 -18.04
N ALA A 203 -8.55 13.07 -19.00
CA ALA A 203 -7.87 11.79 -18.89
C ALA A 203 -6.37 12.08 -18.83
N TRP A 204 -5.75 11.63 -17.76
CA TRP A 204 -4.35 11.84 -17.42
C TRP A 204 -3.66 10.49 -17.31
N PHE A 205 -2.34 10.46 -17.44
CA PHE A 205 -1.57 9.30 -17.02
C PHE A 205 -1.11 9.46 -15.58
N TYR A 206 -0.96 8.33 -14.89
CA TYR A 206 -0.07 8.21 -13.74
C TYR A 206 0.86 7.03 -13.98
N HIS A 207 2.13 7.17 -13.62
CA HIS A 207 3.15 6.19 -13.95
C HIS A 207 4.41 6.33 -13.07
N CYS A 208 5.29 5.33 -13.18
CA CYS A 208 6.64 5.43 -12.68
C CYS A 208 7.49 6.28 -13.65
N HIS A 209 8.34 7.16 -13.13
CA HIS A 209 9.23 8.01 -13.93
C HIS A 209 10.63 7.40 -14.13
N VAL A 210 10.86 6.19 -13.62
CA VAL A 210 11.97 5.34 -14.10
C VAL A 210 11.55 4.79 -15.46
N GLU A 211 12.17 5.30 -16.52
CA GLU A 211 11.75 5.08 -17.90
C GLU A 211 11.66 3.59 -18.28
N SER A 212 12.60 2.76 -17.81
CA SER A 212 12.56 1.31 -18.03
C SER A 212 11.33 0.67 -17.37
N HIS A 213 10.99 1.08 -16.14
CA HIS A 213 9.83 0.54 -15.42
C HIS A 213 8.51 0.97 -16.09
N MET A 214 8.44 2.22 -16.57
CA MET A 214 7.29 2.69 -17.36
C MET A 214 7.14 1.87 -18.64
N ALA A 215 8.22 1.71 -19.40
CA ALA A 215 8.24 0.98 -20.67
C ALA A 215 7.89 -0.51 -20.47
N ASN A 216 8.25 -1.08 -19.32
CA ASN A 216 7.97 -2.47 -18.95
C ASN A 216 6.61 -2.67 -18.25
N GLY A 217 5.79 -1.62 -18.09
CA GLY A 217 4.38 -1.78 -17.73
C GLY A 217 3.81 -0.83 -16.69
N MET A 218 4.62 -0.06 -15.95
CA MET A 218 4.15 0.85 -14.89
C MET A 218 3.54 2.14 -15.42
N ILE A 219 2.48 2.03 -16.21
CA ILE A 219 1.71 3.17 -16.74
C ILE A 219 0.21 2.89 -16.70
N ALA A 220 -0.57 3.89 -16.30
CA ALA A 220 -1.99 3.74 -16.04
C ALA A 220 -2.78 5.04 -16.24
N PHE A 221 -4.10 4.91 -16.39
CA PHE A 221 -4.98 6.07 -16.59
C PHE A 221 -5.59 6.59 -15.29
N TYR A 222 -5.61 7.91 -15.16
CA TYR A 222 -6.40 8.63 -14.18
C TYR A 222 -7.48 9.47 -14.89
N ARG A 223 -8.76 9.33 -14.51
CA ARG A 223 -9.88 10.00 -15.19
C ARG A 223 -10.67 10.89 -14.24
N VAL A 224 -10.76 12.17 -14.58
CA VAL A 224 -11.52 13.17 -13.82
C VAL A 224 -12.74 13.59 -14.62
N ALA A 225 -13.92 13.27 -14.11
CA ALA A 225 -15.19 13.66 -14.70
C ALA A 225 -15.62 15.07 -14.24
N PRO A 226 -16.55 15.73 -14.95
CA PRO A 226 -17.24 16.90 -14.42
C PRO A 226 -17.93 16.60 -13.08
N ARG A 227 -18.25 17.67 -12.33
CA ARG A 227 -18.94 17.60 -11.04
C ARG A 227 -20.31 16.94 -11.14
#